data_AF-A0A261QJV1-F1
#
_entry.id   AF-A0A261QJV1-F1
#
_cell.length_a   1.000
_cell.length_b   1.000
_cell.length_c   1.000
_cell.angle_alpha   90.00
_cell.angle_beta   90.00
_cell.angle_gamma   90.00
#
_symmetry.space_group_name_H-M   'P 1'
#
loop_
_entity.id
_entity.type
_entity.pdbx_description
1 polymer ?
#
loop_
_entity_poly.entity_id
_entity_poly.type
_entity_poly.pdbx_seq_one_letter_code
_entity_poly.pdbx_strand_id
1 'polypeptide(L)' 'MVKNIVDFFKNIPAKQCTKCGSYIEEQHECYGNHCDDCTDIQDI' A
#
# COMPACT_ATOMS: atom_id res chain seq x y z
N MET A 1 -8.64 -10.35 -18.91
CA MET A 1 -9.99 -10.15 -18.34
C MET A 1 -10.06 -10.84 -16.99
N VAL A 2 -10.55 -10.14 -15.97
CA VAL A 2 -10.81 -10.72 -14.65
C VAL A 2 -11.96 -11.72 -14.77
N LYS A 3 -11.70 -13.00 -14.51
CA LYS A 3 -12.70 -14.08 -14.62
C LYS A 3 -13.70 -14.10 -13.46
N ASN A 4 -13.24 -13.71 -12.27
CA ASN A 4 -14.06 -13.63 -11.06
C ASN A 4 -13.58 -12.41 -10.26
N ILE A 5 -14.51 -11.49 -9.98
CA ILE A 5 -14.20 -10.23 -9.31
C ILE A 5 -13.91 -10.42 -7.81
N VAL A 6 -14.56 -11.39 -7.17
CA VAL A 6 -14.34 -11.70 -5.74
C VAL A 6 -12.95 -12.29 -5.55
N ASP A 7 -12.54 -13.22 -6.41
CA ASP A 7 -11.20 -13.80 -6.37
C ASP A 7 -10.13 -12.76 -6.69
N PHE A 8 -10.41 -11.78 -7.55
CA PHE A 8 -9.50 -10.66 -7.78
C PHE A 8 -9.25 -9.88 -6.49
N PHE A 9 -10.30 -9.44 -5.79
CA PHE A 9 -10.18 -8.68 -4.54
C PHE A 9 -9.48 -9.49 -3.42
N LYS A 10 -9.73 -10.80 -3.34
CA LYS A 10 -9.05 -11.70 -2.37
C LYS A 10 -7.55 -11.86 -2.62
N ASN A 11 -7.11 -11.67 -3.86
CA ASN A 11 -5.72 -11.84 -4.28
C ASN A 11 -5.06 -10.50 -4.66
N ILE A 12 -5.59 -9.37 -4.17
CA ILE A 12 -4.91 -8.08 -4.34
C ILE A 12 -3.58 -8.15 -3.58
N PRO A 13 -2.44 -7.85 -4.25
CA PRO A 13 -1.16 -7.82 -3.58
C PRO A 13 -1.14 -6.71 -2.52
N ALA A 14 -0.42 -6.97 -1.42
CA ALA A 14 -0.18 -5.94 -0.42
C ALA A 14 0.50 -4.71 -1.04
N LYS A 15 0.18 -3.53 -0.52
CA LYS A 15 0.75 -2.27 -0.99
C LYS A 15 2.25 -2.24 -0.73
N GLN A 16 3.04 -1.81 -1.73
CA GLN A 16 4.49 -1.70 -1.62
C GLN A 16 4.92 -0.24 -1.71
N CYS A 17 5.91 0.11 -0.90
CA CYS A 17 6.52 1.44 -0.92
C CYS A 17 7.28 1.65 -2.24
N THR A 18 6.99 2.75 -2.94
CA THR A 18 7.65 3.06 -4.21
C THR A 18 9.12 3.47 -4.07
N LYS A 19 9.60 3.72 -2.84
CA LYS A 19 10.97 4.15 -2.53
C LYS A 19 11.87 2.99 -2.12
N CYS A 20 11.42 2.15 -1.19
CA CYS A 20 12.23 1.05 -0.65
C CYS A 20 11.72 -0.35 -1.03
N GLY A 21 10.50 -0.47 -1.59
CA GLY A 21 9.91 -1.76 -1.98
C GLY A 21 9.40 -2.62 -0.83
N SER A 22 9.50 -2.17 0.43
CA SER A 22 8.90 -2.86 1.56
C SER A 22 7.37 -2.83 1.49
N TYR A 23 6.72 -3.77 2.15
CA TYR A 23 5.28 -3.72 2.34
C TYR A 23 4.92 -2.54 3.25
N ILE A 24 3.92 -1.77 2.83
CA ILE A 24 3.35 -0.71 3.64
C ILE A 24 2.37 -1.37 4.62
N GLU A 25 2.64 -1.27 5.93
CA GLU A 25 1.66 -1.61 6.96
C GLU A 25 0.48 -0.62 6.91
N GLU A 26 -0.68 -1.01 7.43
CA GLU A 26 -1.90 -0.20 7.32
C GLU A 26 -1.68 1.22 7.86
N GLN A 27 -1.68 2.19 6.94
CA GLN A 27 -1.69 3.60 7.29
C GLN A 27 -3.12 4.09 7.44
N HIS A 28 -3.33 4.98 8.42
CA HIS A 28 -4.59 5.69 8.59
C HIS A 28 -4.99 6.47 7.32
N GLU A 29 -4.00 6.81 6.48
CA GLU A 29 -4.15 7.42 5.16
C GLU A 29 -3.82 6.45 4.02
N CYS A 30 -4.84 5.82 3.43
CA CYS A 30 -4.67 4.85 2.34
C CYS A 30 -4.14 5.44 1.01
N TYR A 31 -3.96 6.77 0.91
CA TYR A 31 -3.51 7.45 -0.31
C TYR A 31 -1.98 7.54 -0.45
N GLY A 32 -1.21 7.35 0.64
CA GLY A 32 0.25 7.49 0.62
C GLY A 32 0.99 6.32 -0.04
N ASN A 33 1.94 6.58 -0.93
CA ASN A 33 2.71 5.54 -1.66
C ASN A 33 4.08 5.22 -1.05
N HIS A 34 4.39 5.84 0.09
CA HIS A 34 5.61 5.63 0.85
C HIS A 34 5.25 5.01 2.21
N CYS A 35 6.08 4.12 2.75
CA CYS A 35 5.95 3.64 4.13
C CYS A 35 6.35 4.74 5.13
N ASP A 36 6.04 4.58 6.41
CA ASP A 36 6.39 5.57 7.45
C ASP A 36 7.88 5.90 7.47
N ASP A 37 8.75 4.89 7.34
CA ASP A 37 10.21 5.09 7.30
C ASP A 37 10.67 5.96 6.12
N CYS A 38 9.89 5.99 5.05
CA CYS A 38 10.18 6.71 3.82
C CYS A 38 9.43 8.02 3.68
N THR A 39 8.47 8.27 4.57
CA THR A 39 7.56 9.41 4.53
C THR A 39 8.19 10.57 5.29
N ASP A 40 8.31 11.72 4.61
CA ASP A 40 8.91 12.93 5.19
C ASP A 40 7.89 13.77 5.98
N ILE A 41 6.68 13.23 6.23
CA ILE A 41 5.65 13.88 7.03
C ILE A 41 6.08 13.78 8.50
N GLN A 42 6.66 14.86 9.01
CA GLN A 42 6.78 15.08 10.45
C GLN A 42 5.39 15.52 10.94
N ASP A 43 4.77 14.76 11.84
CA ASP A 43 3.56 15.20 12.53
C ASP A 43 3.81 16.60 13.14
N ILE A 44 3.08 17.61 12.65
CA ILE A 44 3.06 18.99 13.17
C ILE A 44 2.05 19.08 14.31
#